data_AF-A0A417IXT3-F1
#
_entry.id   AF-A0A417IXT3-F1
#
_cell.length_a   1.000
_cell.length_b   1.000
_cell.length_c   1.000
_cell.angle_alpha   90.00
_cell.angle_beta   90.00
_cell.angle_gamma   90.00
#
_symmetry.space_group_name_H-M   'P 1'
#
loop_
_entity.id
_entity.type
_entity.pdbx_description
1 polymer ?
#
loop_
_entity_poly.entity_id
_entity_poly.type
_entity_poly.pdbx_seq_one_letter_code
_entity_poly.pdbx_strand_id
1 'polypeptide(L)'
;MKEKYYSDCIKVLDEVGKVVIGKDDCIRSVMAAVLAEGHILIDDVPGVGKTSLATAFAKAMGLENKRTQFTSDVMPADITGFNMYDNKSQEFIYQPGPVMCNFFLADEINRTSPKTQSALLEVMEEKSVTVDGVTRKVPEPFIVIATQNPEGSIGTQLLPESQLDRFMICISMGYPSLEDEIKIAKNCEKDYENVRMSESVASVIDGEELLNIRKYVKDIFIADEVYDYICRLIRATRGSDYIRLGVSPRGTIALTKLSKAFAFLDDRDYVTPKDVKEAFEKIAPHRIVMSGRASGERISSQMAIKKISNGIKAPGIKKKK
;
A
#
# COMPACT_ATOMS: atom_id res chain seq x y z
N MET A 1 -18.40 -15.86 -11.68
CA MET A 1 -17.62 -15.48 -10.48
C MET A 1 -16.64 -14.36 -10.79
N LYS A 2 -15.70 -14.53 -11.73
CA LYS A 2 -14.77 -13.46 -12.19
C LYS A 2 -15.47 -12.13 -12.47
N GLU A 3 -16.51 -12.13 -13.30
CA GLU A 3 -17.23 -10.91 -13.72
C GLU A 3 -17.83 -10.15 -12.53
N LYS A 4 -18.41 -10.86 -11.54
CA LYS A 4 -18.92 -10.24 -10.31
C LYS A 4 -17.76 -9.56 -9.55
N TYR A 5 -16.70 -10.30 -9.26
CA TYR A 5 -15.55 -9.78 -8.51
C TYR A 5 -14.89 -8.58 -9.20
N TYR A 6 -14.74 -8.65 -10.52
CA TYR A 6 -14.22 -7.54 -11.30
C TYR A 6 -15.15 -6.33 -11.21
N SER A 7 -16.45 -6.51 -11.47
CA SER A 7 -17.45 -5.43 -11.38
C SER A 7 -17.46 -4.76 -10.01
N ASP A 8 -17.38 -5.54 -8.93
CA ASP A 8 -17.38 -5.00 -7.58
C ASP A 8 -16.10 -4.21 -7.28
N CYS A 9 -14.94 -4.67 -7.78
CA CYS A 9 -13.70 -3.90 -7.68
C CYS A 9 -13.74 -2.58 -8.46
N ILE A 10 -14.35 -2.57 -9.65
CA ILE A 10 -14.53 -1.33 -10.41
C ILE A 10 -15.46 -0.37 -9.67
N LYS A 11 -16.57 -0.84 -9.11
CA LYS A 11 -17.45 -0.01 -8.28
C LYS A 11 -16.72 0.58 -7.06
N VAL A 12 -15.86 -0.19 -6.40
CA VAL A 12 -15.01 0.33 -5.30
C VAL A 12 -14.10 1.46 -5.81
N LEU A 13 -13.45 1.29 -6.97
CA LEU A 13 -12.63 2.34 -7.58
C LEU A 13 -13.45 3.60 -7.89
N ASP A 14 -14.67 3.43 -8.43
CA ASP A 14 -15.58 4.53 -8.75
C ASP A 14 -16.01 5.28 -7.49
N GLU A 15 -16.37 4.57 -6.41
CA GLU A 15 -16.73 5.20 -5.13
C GLU A 15 -15.56 5.99 -4.53
N VAL A 16 -14.34 5.47 -4.61
CA VAL A 16 -13.14 6.19 -4.14
C VAL A 16 -12.84 7.41 -5.03
N GLY A 17 -13.03 7.29 -6.35
CA GLY A 17 -12.83 8.36 -7.32
C GLY A 17 -13.77 9.55 -7.14
N LYS A 18 -14.92 9.38 -6.48
CA LYS A 18 -15.81 10.50 -6.10
C LYS A 18 -15.15 11.45 -5.10
N VAL A 19 -14.30 10.93 -4.21
CA VAL A 19 -13.66 11.69 -3.13
C VAL A 19 -12.26 12.15 -3.52
N VAL A 20 -11.51 11.30 -4.24
CA VAL A 20 -10.13 11.59 -4.62
C VAL A 20 -10.04 11.92 -6.10
N ILE A 21 -10.02 13.21 -6.41
CA ILE A 21 -10.13 13.74 -7.78
C ILE A 21 -8.76 13.71 -8.49
N GLY A 22 -8.73 13.19 -9.72
CA GLY A 22 -7.58 13.29 -10.62
C GLY A 22 -6.40 12.38 -10.27
N LYS A 23 -6.63 11.33 -9.48
CA LYS A 23 -5.58 10.42 -8.96
C LYS A 23 -5.84 8.96 -9.31
N ASP A 24 -6.38 8.70 -10.50
CA ASP A 24 -6.82 7.34 -10.91
C ASP A 24 -5.71 6.29 -10.84
N ASP A 25 -4.49 6.62 -11.27
CA ASP A 25 -3.33 5.72 -11.20
C ASP A 25 -2.96 5.37 -9.74
N CYS A 26 -3.09 6.33 -8.82
CA CYS A 26 -2.85 6.13 -7.40
C CYS A 26 -3.94 5.22 -6.80
N ILE A 27 -5.22 5.53 -7.05
CA ILE A 27 -6.36 4.73 -6.58
C ILE A 27 -6.23 3.29 -7.10
N ARG A 28 -5.95 3.12 -8.38
CA ARG A 28 -5.73 1.80 -9.01
C ARG A 28 -4.55 1.05 -8.38
N SER A 29 -3.44 1.74 -8.11
CA SER A 29 -2.26 1.14 -7.46
C SER A 29 -2.56 0.68 -6.03
N VAL A 30 -3.31 1.47 -5.26
CA VAL A 30 -3.75 1.09 -3.90
C VAL A 30 -4.67 -0.13 -3.97
N MET A 31 -5.65 -0.13 -4.87
CA MET A 31 -6.53 -1.30 -5.05
C MET A 31 -5.73 -2.55 -5.43
N ALA A 32 -4.77 -2.43 -6.35
CA ALA A 32 -3.91 -3.54 -6.72
C ALA A 32 -3.10 -4.08 -5.53
N ALA A 33 -2.55 -3.20 -4.68
CA ALA A 33 -1.86 -3.60 -3.47
C ALA A 33 -2.79 -4.26 -2.45
N VAL A 34 -4.01 -3.75 -2.26
CA VAL A 34 -5.02 -4.37 -1.37
C VAL A 34 -5.37 -5.78 -1.85
N LEU A 35 -5.59 -5.97 -3.16
CA LEU A 35 -5.86 -7.28 -3.74
C LEU A 35 -4.66 -8.24 -3.67
N ALA A 36 -3.44 -7.71 -3.68
CA ALA A 36 -2.20 -8.47 -3.53
C ALA A 36 -1.84 -8.79 -2.06
N GLU A 37 -2.68 -8.42 -1.09
CA GLU A 37 -2.41 -8.54 0.36
C GLU A 37 -1.19 -7.70 0.81
N GLY A 38 -0.97 -6.56 0.18
CA GLY A 38 0.12 -5.64 0.49
C GLY A 38 -0.28 -4.49 1.40
N HIS A 39 0.70 -3.97 2.13
CA HIS A 39 0.62 -2.68 2.82
C HIS A 39 1.17 -1.57 1.93
N ILE A 40 0.66 -0.35 2.10
CA ILE A 40 0.95 0.80 1.25
C ILE A 40 1.65 1.88 2.08
N LEU A 41 2.72 2.45 1.54
CA LEU A 41 3.32 3.68 2.06
C LEU A 41 3.00 4.83 1.10
N ILE A 42 2.52 5.94 1.64
CA ILE A 42 2.28 7.18 0.89
C ILE A 42 3.28 8.23 1.35
N ASP A 43 4.24 8.52 0.49
CA ASP A 43 5.27 9.52 0.70
C ASP A 43 4.92 10.79 -0.09
N ASP A 44 4.56 11.85 0.62
CA ASP A 44 4.12 13.07 -0.04
C ASP A 44 4.05 14.29 0.88
N VAL A 45 3.76 15.44 0.30
CA VAL A 45 3.46 16.67 1.02
C VAL A 45 2.09 16.60 1.74
N PRO A 46 1.90 17.37 2.83
CA PRO A 46 0.61 17.49 3.49
C PRO A 46 -0.49 18.05 2.57
N GLY A 47 -1.75 17.69 2.85
CA GLY A 47 -2.92 18.30 2.21
C GLY A 47 -3.34 17.71 0.85
N VAL A 48 -2.67 16.68 0.34
CA VAL A 48 -2.99 16.04 -0.96
C VAL A 48 -4.08 14.96 -0.93
N GLY A 49 -4.83 14.87 0.18
CA GLY A 49 -5.97 13.93 0.29
C GLY A 49 -5.62 12.48 0.67
N LYS A 50 -4.44 12.22 1.25
CA LYS A 50 -4.01 10.86 1.67
C LYS A 50 -4.98 10.19 2.64
N THR A 51 -5.39 10.94 3.67
CA THR A 51 -6.37 10.47 4.67
C THR A 51 -7.72 10.20 4.02
N SER A 52 -8.14 11.04 3.07
CA SER A 52 -9.38 10.86 2.31
C SER A 52 -9.35 9.59 1.47
N LEU A 53 -8.23 9.31 0.78
CA LEU A 53 -8.01 8.09 0.02
C LEU A 53 -8.15 6.85 0.90
N ALA A 54 -7.43 6.80 2.02
CA ALA A 54 -7.47 5.67 2.94
C ALA A 54 -8.88 5.44 3.52
N THR A 55 -9.55 6.52 3.94
CA THR A 55 -10.90 6.44 4.52
C THR A 55 -11.93 6.01 3.48
N ALA A 56 -11.81 6.50 2.24
CA ALA A 56 -12.71 6.12 1.15
C ALA A 56 -12.59 4.63 0.82
N PHE A 57 -11.36 4.09 0.76
CA PHE A 57 -11.16 2.65 0.57
C PHE A 57 -11.77 1.81 1.69
N ALA A 58 -11.52 2.18 2.94
CA ALA A 58 -12.09 1.47 4.09
C ALA A 58 -13.63 1.44 4.06
N LYS A 59 -14.26 2.58 3.74
CA LYS A 59 -15.72 2.69 3.62
C LYS A 59 -16.28 1.91 2.43
N ALA A 60 -15.68 2.06 1.24
CA ALA A 60 -16.12 1.37 0.03
C ALA A 60 -16.02 -0.15 0.15
N MET A 61 -15.09 -0.65 0.97
CA MET A 61 -14.89 -2.09 1.23
C MET A 61 -15.58 -2.59 2.50
N GLY A 62 -16.37 -1.76 3.20
CA GLY A 62 -17.10 -2.16 4.40
C GLY A 62 -16.19 -2.63 5.55
N LEU A 63 -14.97 -2.11 5.65
CA LEU A 63 -13.95 -2.57 6.60
C LEU A 63 -13.95 -1.72 7.88
N GLU A 64 -13.83 -2.39 9.03
CA GLU A 64 -13.53 -1.70 10.28
C GLU A 64 -12.19 -0.99 10.15
N ASN A 65 -12.18 0.33 10.35
CA ASN A 65 -10.99 1.12 10.21
C ASN A 65 -10.68 1.91 11.47
N LYS A 66 -9.39 2.06 11.74
CA LYS A 66 -8.88 2.91 12.81
C LYS A 66 -7.74 3.75 12.27
N ARG A 67 -7.64 4.96 12.80
CA ARG A 67 -6.63 5.94 12.43
C ARG A 67 -5.82 6.32 13.65
N THR A 68 -4.51 6.33 13.51
CA THR A 68 -3.60 6.85 14.54
C THR A 68 -2.66 7.86 13.90
N GLN A 69 -2.60 9.04 14.50
CA GLN A 69 -1.59 10.04 14.21
C GLN A 69 -0.31 9.69 14.98
N PHE A 70 0.79 9.46 14.28
CA PHE A 70 2.06 9.17 14.93
C PHE A 70 2.73 10.47 15.34
N THR A 71 2.98 10.60 16.63
CA THR A 71 3.69 11.71 17.27
C THR A 71 4.82 11.18 18.14
N SER A 72 5.66 12.07 18.66
CA SER A 72 6.87 11.69 19.41
C SER A 72 6.58 10.99 20.74
N ASP A 73 5.37 11.14 21.25
CA ASP A 73 4.86 10.58 22.50
C ASP A 73 4.14 9.23 22.31
N VAL A 74 3.78 8.85 21.08
CA VAL A 74 3.12 7.56 20.82
C VAL A 74 4.07 6.41 21.16
N MET A 75 3.63 5.54 22.05
CA MET A 75 4.34 4.35 22.49
C MET A 75 3.89 3.11 21.71
N PRO A 76 4.71 2.03 21.69
CA PRO A 76 4.30 0.75 21.11
C PRO A 76 2.94 0.25 21.63
N ALA A 77 2.69 0.38 22.94
CA ALA A 77 1.45 -0.05 23.58
C ALA A 77 0.21 0.73 23.11
N ASP A 78 0.37 1.97 22.64
CA ASP A 78 -0.73 2.75 22.07
C ASP A 78 -1.14 2.22 20.69
N ILE A 79 -0.31 1.37 20.07
CA ILE A 79 -0.54 0.74 18.77
C ILE A 79 -1.03 -0.70 18.96
N THR A 80 -0.33 -1.49 19.78
CA THR A 80 -0.60 -2.91 20.00
C THR A 80 -1.66 -3.16 21.08
N GLY A 81 -1.95 -2.18 21.93
CA GLY A 81 -2.78 -2.35 23.12
C GLY A 81 -1.97 -2.77 24.33
N PHE A 82 -2.65 -2.84 25.48
CA PHE A 82 -2.05 -3.10 26.78
C PHE A 82 -3.00 -3.87 27.68
N ASN A 83 -2.48 -4.49 28.74
CA ASN A 83 -3.31 -5.10 29.78
C ASN A 83 -3.55 -4.09 30.89
N MET A 84 -4.81 -3.93 31.28
CA MET A 84 -5.24 -3.03 32.36
C MET A 84 -5.89 -3.84 33.46
N TYR A 85 -5.49 -3.60 34.71
CA TYR A 85 -6.12 -4.25 35.86
C TYR A 85 -7.54 -3.71 36.05
N ASP A 86 -8.53 -4.61 36.03
CA ASP A 86 -9.92 -4.27 36.29
C ASP A 86 -10.27 -4.59 37.75
N ASN A 87 -10.61 -3.56 38.52
CA ASN A 87 -10.94 -3.68 39.94
C ASN A 87 -12.19 -4.53 40.21
N LYS A 88 -13.09 -4.71 39.21
CA LYS A 88 -14.31 -5.51 39.39
C LYS A 88 -14.04 -7.00 39.24
N SER A 89 -13.34 -7.40 38.19
CA SER A 89 -12.95 -8.80 37.96
C SER A 89 -11.73 -9.24 38.76
N GLN A 90 -10.93 -8.29 39.27
CA GLN A 90 -9.61 -8.54 39.86
C GLN A 90 -8.63 -9.21 38.88
N GLU A 91 -8.83 -8.99 37.57
CA GLU A 91 -8.03 -9.58 36.50
C GLU A 91 -7.40 -8.49 35.63
N PHE A 92 -6.30 -8.84 34.95
CA PHE A 92 -5.71 -8.01 33.90
C PHE A 92 -6.45 -8.24 32.58
N ILE A 93 -7.23 -7.25 32.15
CA ILE A 93 -8.02 -7.30 30.92
C ILE A 93 -7.26 -6.59 29.80
N TYR A 94 -7.12 -7.28 28.67
CA TYR A 94 -6.52 -6.71 27.47
C TYR A 94 -7.41 -5.63 26.87
N GLN A 95 -6.83 -4.44 26.71
CA GLN A 95 -7.39 -3.33 25.96
C GLN A 95 -6.78 -3.32 24.54
N PRO A 96 -7.57 -3.61 23.50
CA PRO A 96 -7.06 -3.73 22.14
C PRO A 96 -6.56 -2.38 21.62
N GLY A 97 -5.37 -2.41 21.04
CA GLY A 97 -4.83 -1.26 20.32
C GLY A 97 -5.53 -1.00 18.99
N PRO A 98 -5.27 0.15 18.35
CA PRO A 98 -5.90 0.53 17.10
C PRO A 98 -5.54 -0.38 15.91
N VAL A 99 -4.47 -1.18 15.99
CA VAL A 99 -4.19 -2.21 14.97
C VAL A 99 -5.18 -3.38 14.96
N MET A 100 -5.99 -3.53 16.02
CA MET A 100 -7.11 -4.47 16.04
C MET A 100 -8.29 -3.90 15.25
N CYS A 101 -8.13 -3.84 13.93
CA CYS A 101 -9.14 -3.47 12.94
C CYS A 101 -8.77 -4.12 11.59
N ASN A 102 -9.60 -3.96 10.55
CA ASN A 102 -9.30 -4.48 9.21
C ASN A 102 -8.44 -3.51 8.39
N PHE A 103 -8.61 -2.20 8.58
CA PHE A 103 -7.96 -1.17 7.78
C PHE A 103 -7.36 -0.10 8.69
N PHE A 104 -6.04 -0.14 8.87
CA PHE A 104 -5.33 0.75 9.76
C PHE A 104 -4.65 1.88 8.97
N LEU A 105 -4.99 3.13 9.28
CA LEU A 105 -4.33 4.32 8.77
C LEU A 105 -3.30 4.82 9.79
N ALA A 106 -2.03 4.70 9.45
CA ALA A 106 -0.90 5.15 10.24
C ALA A 106 -0.37 6.48 9.68
N ASP A 107 -0.82 7.61 10.24
CA ASP A 107 -0.43 8.92 9.72
C ASP A 107 0.91 9.39 10.28
N GLU A 108 1.79 9.87 9.40
CA GLU A 108 3.10 10.43 9.73
C GLU A 108 4.00 9.47 10.53
N ILE A 109 4.11 8.21 10.08
CA ILE A 109 4.85 7.15 10.79
C ILE A 109 6.31 7.50 11.09
N ASN A 110 6.89 8.45 10.36
CA ASN A 110 8.23 8.95 10.58
C ASN A 110 8.33 10.02 11.68
N ARG A 111 7.27 10.37 12.42
CA ARG A 111 7.31 11.33 13.55
C ARG A 111 7.40 10.69 14.94
N THR A 112 7.45 9.36 15.01
CA THR A 112 7.56 8.61 16.28
C THR A 112 8.95 8.00 16.45
N SER A 113 9.16 7.29 17.56
CA SER A 113 10.38 6.54 17.84
C SER A 113 10.55 5.29 16.96
N PRO A 114 11.78 4.78 16.73
CA PRO A 114 11.99 3.58 15.92
C PRO A 114 11.38 2.33 16.56
N LYS A 115 11.20 2.34 17.89
CA LYS A 115 10.54 1.26 18.64
C LYS A 115 9.05 1.20 18.30
N THR A 116 8.37 2.34 18.27
CA THR A 116 6.95 2.43 17.90
C THR A 116 6.73 2.07 16.43
N GLN A 117 7.62 2.52 15.53
CA GLN A 117 7.61 2.08 14.12
C GLN A 117 7.75 0.56 14.02
N SER A 118 8.73 -0.02 14.73
CA SER A 118 8.98 -1.46 14.71
C SER A 118 7.78 -2.27 15.20
N ALA A 119 7.06 -1.79 16.22
CA ALA A 119 5.86 -2.44 16.72
C ALA A 119 4.76 -2.55 15.65
N LEU A 120 4.48 -1.47 14.89
CA LEU A 120 3.54 -1.53 13.77
C LEU A 120 4.01 -2.50 12.67
N LEU A 121 5.29 -2.43 12.32
CA LEU A 121 5.88 -3.24 11.25
C LEU A 121 5.94 -4.73 11.58
N GLU A 122 6.05 -5.07 12.86
CA GLU A 122 5.94 -6.45 13.36
C GLU A 122 4.52 -6.97 13.16
N VAL A 123 3.50 -6.18 13.52
CA VAL A 123 2.09 -6.55 13.29
C VAL A 123 1.78 -6.74 11.81
N MET A 124 2.36 -5.90 10.94
CA MET A 124 2.24 -6.04 9.48
C MET A 124 2.82 -7.38 8.96
N GLU A 125 3.95 -7.82 9.51
CA GLU A 125 4.61 -9.05 9.08
C GLU A 125 3.91 -10.30 9.67
N GLU A 126 3.67 -10.28 10.98
CA GLU A 126 3.20 -11.45 11.74
C GLU A 126 1.67 -11.61 11.73
N LYS A 127 0.93 -10.57 11.27
CA LYS A 127 -0.54 -10.51 11.32
C LYS A 127 -1.10 -10.86 12.71
N SER A 128 -0.36 -10.51 13.74
CA SER A 128 -0.71 -10.77 15.12
C SER A 128 -0.02 -9.77 16.04
N VAL A 129 -0.55 -9.65 17.24
CA VAL A 129 -0.05 -8.78 18.29
C VAL A 129 0.23 -9.63 19.51
N THR A 130 1.43 -9.48 20.09
CA THR A 130 1.79 -10.15 21.34
C THR A 130 1.92 -9.13 22.46
N VAL A 131 1.12 -9.29 23.50
CA VAL A 131 1.16 -8.45 24.72
C VAL A 131 1.23 -9.37 25.93
N ASP A 132 2.24 -9.18 26.77
CA ASP A 132 2.55 -9.96 27.98
C ASP A 132 2.53 -11.49 27.74
N GLY A 133 3.17 -11.92 26.64
CA GLY A 133 3.28 -13.33 26.27
C GLY A 133 2.02 -13.95 25.65
N VAL A 134 0.92 -13.20 25.52
CA VAL A 134 -0.32 -13.66 24.87
C VAL A 134 -0.40 -13.09 23.46
N THR A 135 -0.37 -13.97 22.45
CA THR A 135 -0.50 -13.62 21.04
C THR A 135 -1.96 -13.62 20.59
N ARG A 136 -2.37 -12.56 19.90
CA ARG A 136 -3.73 -12.33 19.39
C ARG A 136 -3.65 -12.02 17.90
N LYS A 137 -4.43 -12.71 17.07
CA LYS A 137 -4.48 -12.42 15.63
C LYS A 137 -5.22 -11.11 15.39
N VAL A 138 -4.74 -10.33 14.42
CA VAL A 138 -5.51 -9.16 13.94
C VAL A 138 -6.67 -9.62 13.06
N PRO A 139 -7.76 -8.83 12.94
CA PRO A 139 -8.86 -9.14 12.04
C PRO A 139 -8.41 -9.34 10.59
N GLU A 140 -8.99 -10.32 9.89
CA GLU A 140 -8.73 -10.55 8.47
C GLU A 140 -9.92 -10.05 7.62
N PRO A 141 -9.69 -9.32 6.52
CA PRO A 141 -8.40 -8.88 6.00
C PRO A 141 -7.78 -7.75 6.85
N PHE A 142 -6.44 -7.72 6.96
CA PHE A 142 -5.68 -6.64 7.59
C PHE A 142 -4.90 -5.86 6.53
N ILE A 143 -5.13 -4.56 6.45
CA ILE A 143 -4.47 -3.63 5.53
C ILE A 143 -3.92 -2.46 6.35
N VAL A 144 -2.72 -2.01 5.99
CA VAL A 144 -2.12 -0.80 6.55
C VAL A 144 -1.82 0.16 5.41
N ILE A 145 -2.32 1.37 5.53
CA ILE A 145 -1.85 2.52 4.75
C ILE A 145 -1.10 3.41 5.71
N ALA A 146 0.20 3.55 5.49
CA ALA A 146 1.03 4.47 6.23
C ALA A 146 1.29 5.73 5.41
N THR A 147 1.35 6.88 6.07
CA THR A 147 1.81 8.12 5.45
C THR A 147 3.10 8.56 6.11
N GLN A 148 4.02 9.13 5.33
CA GLN A 148 5.22 9.77 5.87
C GLN A 148 5.35 11.19 5.34
N ASN A 149 6.02 12.01 6.14
CA ASN A 149 6.45 13.34 5.71
C ASN A 149 7.72 13.27 4.87
N PRO A 150 7.92 14.20 3.92
CA PRO A 150 9.11 14.23 3.09
C PRO A 150 10.39 14.38 3.91
N GLU A 151 11.50 13.92 3.32
CA GLU A 151 12.84 14.01 3.90
C GLU A 151 13.21 15.47 4.26
N GLY A 152 13.91 15.66 5.39
CA GLY A 152 14.33 16.98 5.88
C GLY A 152 13.27 17.71 6.73
N SER A 153 12.09 17.13 6.93
CA SER A 153 11.07 17.66 7.83
C SER A 153 11.53 17.60 9.30
N ILE A 154 11.30 18.67 10.04
CA ILE A 154 11.71 18.77 11.46
C ILE A 154 10.99 17.70 12.29
N GLY A 155 11.74 17.01 13.16
CA GLY A 155 11.19 16.01 14.06
C GLY A 155 10.84 14.68 13.38
N THR A 156 11.43 14.40 12.21
CA THR A 156 11.24 13.12 11.52
C THR A 156 12.42 12.16 11.71
N GLN A 157 12.10 10.88 11.75
CA GLN A 157 13.01 9.74 11.80
C GLN A 157 12.70 8.83 10.61
N LEU A 158 13.63 8.78 9.65
CA LEU A 158 13.48 7.96 8.44
C LEU A 158 13.39 6.48 8.80
N LEU A 159 12.54 5.77 8.08
CA LEU A 159 12.48 4.31 8.16
C LEU A 159 13.75 3.72 7.52
N PRO A 160 14.46 2.82 8.21
CA PRO A 160 15.52 2.02 7.61
C PRO A 160 15.02 1.26 6.37
N GLU A 161 15.92 0.93 5.45
CA GLU A 161 15.57 0.22 4.21
C GLU A 161 14.93 -1.14 4.48
N SER A 162 15.35 -1.82 5.56
CA SER A 162 14.76 -3.09 6.01
C SER A 162 13.31 -2.94 6.48
N GLN A 163 12.90 -1.75 6.93
CA GLN A 163 11.54 -1.43 7.33
C GLN A 163 10.68 -1.05 6.12
N LEU A 164 11.23 -0.23 5.20
CA LEU A 164 10.57 0.11 3.94
C LEU A 164 10.26 -1.13 3.09
N ASP A 165 11.13 -2.14 3.09
CA ASP A 165 10.94 -3.38 2.32
C ASP A 165 9.70 -4.21 2.75
N ARG A 166 9.09 -3.89 3.90
CA ARG A 166 7.82 -4.49 4.37
C ARG A 166 6.59 -3.89 3.68
N PHE A 167 6.68 -2.68 3.15
CA PHE A 167 5.62 -2.10 2.33
C PHE A 167 5.68 -2.66 0.92
N MET A 168 4.53 -3.06 0.37
CA MET A 168 4.46 -3.61 -0.98
C MET A 168 4.79 -2.54 -2.01
N ILE A 169 4.10 -1.40 -1.93
CA ILE A 169 4.30 -0.23 -2.80
C ILE A 169 4.55 1.01 -1.96
N CYS A 170 5.31 1.94 -2.54
CA CYS A 170 5.42 3.31 -2.07
C CYS A 170 4.95 4.23 -3.19
N ILE A 171 3.95 5.06 -2.91
CA ILE A 171 3.31 5.95 -3.88
C ILE A 171 3.40 7.41 -3.45
N SER A 172 3.41 8.29 -4.45
CA SER A 172 3.30 9.73 -4.29
C SER A 172 2.11 10.19 -5.11
N MET A 173 1.22 10.98 -4.52
CA MET A 173 0.06 11.57 -5.16
C MET A 173 0.44 12.86 -5.91
N GLY A 174 1.31 13.68 -5.33
CA GLY A 174 1.64 15.02 -5.78
C GLY A 174 0.45 15.99 -5.73
N TYR A 175 0.70 17.26 -6.00
CA TYR A 175 -0.37 18.25 -6.12
C TYR A 175 -1.36 17.89 -7.25
N PRO A 176 -2.65 18.21 -7.11
CA PRO A 176 -3.62 18.05 -8.18
C PRO A 176 -3.25 18.93 -9.39
N SER A 177 -3.79 18.59 -10.57
CA SER A 177 -3.74 19.50 -11.71
C SER A 177 -4.60 20.74 -11.42
N LEU A 178 -4.38 21.86 -12.12
CA LEU A 178 -5.22 23.06 -11.96
C LEU A 178 -6.71 22.73 -12.14
N GLU A 179 -7.05 21.89 -13.13
CA GLU A 179 -8.43 21.48 -13.38
C GLU A 179 -9.02 20.70 -12.20
N ASP A 180 -8.25 19.80 -11.61
CA ASP A 180 -8.68 19.01 -10.47
C ASP A 180 -8.72 19.84 -9.19
N GLU A 181 -7.80 20.79 -9.02
CA GLU A 181 -7.80 21.74 -7.90
C GLU A 181 -9.04 22.65 -7.94
N ILE A 182 -9.45 23.10 -9.13
CA ILE A 182 -10.71 23.82 -9.33
C ILE A 182 -11.92 22.93 -8.96
N LYS A 183 -11.92 21.64 -9.33
CA LYS A 183 -12.99 20.72 -8.94
C LYS A 183 -13.04 20.51 -7.42
N ILE A 184 -11.88 20.34 -6.79
CA ILE A 184 -11.76 20.22 -5.33
C ILE A 184 -12.32 21.47 -4.65
N ALA A 185 -11.92 22.67 -5.10
CA ALA A 185 -12.41 23.93 -4.55
C ALA A 185 -13.94 24.08 -4.68
N LYS A 186 -14.49 23.78 -5.87
CA LYS A 186 -15.95 23.81 -6.13
C LYS A 186 -16.72 22.80 -5.29
N ASN A 187 -16.11 21.67 -4.96
CA ASN A 187 -16.74 20.65 -4.12
C ASN A 187 -16.69 21.01 -2.63
N CYS A 188 -15.61 21.65 -2.15
CA CYS A 188 -15.53 22.17 -0.79
C CYS A 188 -16.62 23.21 -0.48
N GLU A 189 -17.00 24.05 -1.44
CA GLU A 189 -18.12 24.99 -1.27
C GLU A 189 -19.46 24.27 -1.06
N LYS A 190 -19.65 23.09 -1.66
CA LYS A 190 -20.87 22.27 -1.50
C LYS A 190 -20.90 21.49 -0.19
N ASP A 191 -19.73 21.13 0.34
CA ASP A 191 -19.60 20.38 1.62
C ASP A 191 -20.08 21.19 2.84
N TYR A 192 -20.06 22.52 2.77
CA TYR A 192 -20.63 23.40 3.80
C TYR A 192 -22.17 23.32 3.89
N GLU A 193 -22.85 22.75 2.89
CA GLU A 193 -24.32 22.74 2.77
C GLU A 193 -25.01 21.40 3.10
N ASN A 194 -24.34 20.39 3.69
CA ASN A 194 -24.90 19.26 4.50
C ASN A 194 -24.42 17.80 4.24
N VAL A 195 -23.30 17.51 3.56
CA VAL A 195 -22.73 16.13 3.58
C VAL A 195 -21.21 16.21 3.49
N ARG A 196 -20.47 15.63 4.43
CA ARG A 196 -19.01 15.48 4.25
C ARG A 196 -18.79 14.55 3.05
N MET A 197 -18.00 14.88 2.03
CA MET A 197 -17.78 13.95 0.88
C MET A 197 -17.36 12.54 1.29
N SER A 198 -16.70 12.37 2.44
CA SER A 198 -16.39 11.04 2.97
C SER A 198 -17.61 10.19 3.35
N GLU A 199 -18.78 10.79 3.58
CA GLU A 199 -20.06 10.14 3.90
C GLU A 199 -20.87 9.77 2.65
N SER A 200 -20.50 10.26 1.46
CA SER A 200 -21.16 9.89 0.20
C SER A 200 -20.64 8.58 -0.41
N VAL A 201 -19.55 8.04 0.15
CA VAL A 201 -18.96 6.76 -0.26
C VAL A 201 -19.87 5.63 0.22
N ALA A 202 -20.46 4.91 -0.72
CA ALA A 202 -21.25 3.72 -0.41
C ALA A 202 -20.36 2.51 -0.14
N SER A 203 -20.76 1.65 0.80
CA SER A 203 -20.14 0.33 0.97
C SER A 203 -20.55 -0.56 -0.20
N VAL A 204 -19.59 -1.02 -0.99
CA VAL A 204 -19.81 -1.83 -2.19
C VAL A 204 -19.61 -3.31 -1.91
N ILE A 205 -18.55 -3.63 -1.16
CA ILE A 205 -18.22 -5.00 -0.72
C ILE A 205 -18.01 -5.01 0.79
N ASP A 206 -17.82 -6.20 1.35
CA ASP A 206 -17.40 -6.42 2.74
C ASP A 206 -16.05 -7.17 2.83
N GLY A 207 -15.60 -7.42 4.06
CA GLY A 207 -14.35 -8.13 4.32
C GLY A 207 -14.33 -9.58 3.82
N GLU A 208 -15.46 -10.29 3.85
CA GLU A 208 -15.54 -11.68 3.39
C GLU A 208 -15.48 -11.76 1.86
N GLU A 209 -16.21 -10.87 1.18
CA GLU A 209 -16.13 -10.71 -0.27
C GLU A 209 -14.71 -10.34 -0.71
N LEU A 210 -14.04 -9.40 -0.01
CA LEU A 210 -12.65 -9.04 -0.30
C LEU A 210 -11.69 -10.23 -0.16
N LEU A 211 -11.87 -11.09 0.86
CA LEU A 211 -11.07 -12.32 1.02
C LEU A 211 -11.30 -13.30 -0.13
N ASN A 212 -12.53 -13.42 -0.63
CA ASN A 212 -12.85 -14.26 -1.77
C ASN A 212 -12.26 -13.72 -3.09
N ILE A 213 -12.28 -12.41 -3.29
CA ILE A 213 -11.60 -11.75 -4.42
C ILE A 213 -10.09 -11.99 -4.35
N ARG A 214 -9.46 -11.82 -3.18
CA ARG A 214 -8.02 -12.10 -2.97
C ARG A 214 -7.64 -13.52 -3.34
N LYS A 215 -8.45 -14.52 -2.94
CA LYS A 215 -8.25 -15.93 -3.34
C LYS A 215 -8.29 -16.08 -4.86
N TYR A 216 -9.28 -15.49 -5.52
CA TYR A 216 -9.36 -15.52 -6.98
C TYR A 216 -8.14 -14.87 -7.67
N VAL A 217 -7.73 -13.68 -7.21
CA VAL A 217 -6.55 -12.97 -7.74
C VAL A 217 -5.27 -13.79 -7.56
N LYS A 218 -5.13 -14.51 -6.45
CA LYS A 218 -3.98 -15.39 -6.19
C LYS A 218 -3.87 -16.50 -7.22
N ASP A 219 -4.98 -16.98 -7.79
CA ASP A 219 -5.03 -18.09 -8.74
C ASP A 219 -4.86 -17.66 -10.21
N ILE A 220 -4.74 -16.36 -10.48
CA ILE A 220 -4.46 -15.84 -11.84
C ILE A 220 -3.19 -16.47 -12.41
N PHE A 221 -3.28 -16.87 -13.68
CA PHE A 221 -2.23 -17.61 -14.36
C PHE A 221 -1.00 -16.74 -14.66
N ILE A 222 0.19 -17.30 -14.43
CA ILE A 222 1.47 -16.72 -14.85
C ILE A 222 2.22 -17.82 -15.60
N ALA A 223 2.61 -17.53 -16.85
CA ALA A 223 3.44 -18.43 -17.64
C ALA A 223 4.89 -18.44 -17.13
N ASP A 224 5.61 -19.54 -17.31
CA ASP A 224 7.00 -19.69 -16.85
C ASP A 224 7.93 -18.63 -17.45
N GLU A 225 7.68 -18.20 -18.69
CA GLU A 225 8.45 -17.13 -19.33
C GLU A 225 8.25 -15.77 -18.65
N VAL A 226 7.08 -15.54 -18.03
CA VAL A 226 6.80 -14.33 -17.25
C VAL A 226 7.46 -14.41 -15.87
N TYR A 227 7.52 -15.60 -15.25
CA TYR A 227 8.32 -15.81 -14.04
C TYR A 227 9.80 -15.56 -14.29
N ASP A 228 10.36 -16.06 -15.40
CA ASP A 228 11.73 -15.74 -15.82
C ASP A 228 11.93 -14.23 -15.98
N TYR A 229 10.98 -13.55 -16.65
CA TYR A 229 11.04 -12.10 -16.84
C TYR A 229 11.06 -11.32 -15.53
N ILE A 230 10.21 -11.68 -14.56
CA ILE A 230 10.18 -11.12 -13.20
C ILE A 230 11.55 -11.28 -12.53
N CYS A 231 12.10 -12.49 -12.53
CA CYS A 231 13.40 -12.79 -11.93
C CYS A 231 14.54 -12.02 -12.58
N ARG A 232 14.53 -11.86 -13.91
CA ARG A 232 15.54 -11.11 -14.65
C ARG A 232 15.49 -9.62 -14.36
N LEU A 233 14.30 -9.03 -14.23
CA LEU A 233 14.15 -7.63 -13.81
C LEU A 233 14.74 -7.40 -12.42
N ILE A 234 14.38 -8.24 -11.44
CA ILE A 234 14.90 -8.12 -10.08
C ILE A 234 16.42 -8.31 -10.06
N ARG A 235 16.94 -9.31 -10.77
CA ARG A 235 18.39 -9.55 -10.86
C ARG A 235 19.12 -8.37 -11.50
N ALA A 236 18.53 -7.72 -12.51
CA ALA A 236 19.10 -6.54 -13.14
C ALA A 236 19.24 -5.36 -12.16
N THR A 237 18.36 -5.24 -11.16
CA THR A 237 18.53 -4.21 -10.10
C THR A 237 19.77 -4.45 -9.25
N ARG A 238 20.16 -5.72 -9.03
CA ARG A 238 21.32 -6.09 -8.20
C ARG A 238 22.65 -6.03 -8.95
N GLY A 239 22.60 -5.98 -10.29
CA GLY A 239 23.78 -5.91 -11.15
C GLY A 239 23.97 -4.56 -11.84
N SER A 240 23.20 -3.53 -11.47
CA SER A 240 23.27 -2.20 -12.08
C SER A 240 24.30 -1.33 -11.36
N ASP A 241 25.21 -0.69 -12.10
CA ASP A 241 26.19 0.26 -11.55
C ASP A 241 25.55 1.46 -10.82
N TYR A 242 24.28 1.75 -11.13
CA TYR A 242 23.52 2.84 -10.53
C TYR A 242 22.88 2.48 -9.18
N ILE A 243 22.90 1.20 -8.80
CA ILE A 243 22.20 0.69 -7.64
C ILE A 243 23.20 -0.01 -6.71
N ARG A 244 23.36 0.53 -5.50
CA ARG A 244 24.20 -0.05 -4.43
C ARG A 244 23.54 -1.26 -3.78
N LEU A 245 22.23 -1.19 -3.55
CA LEU A 245 21.44 -2.28 -3.00
C LEU A 245 20.20 -2.47 -3.88
N GLY A 246 20.10 -3.63 -4.53
CA GLY A 246 18.97 -3.97 -5.39
C GLY A 246 17.78 -4.55 -4.62
N VAL A 247 16.71 -4.84 -5.35
CA VAL A 247 15.45 -5.31 -4.77
C VAL A 247 15.62 -6.68 -4.09
N SER A 248 15.04 -6.85 -2.89
CA SER A 248 15.12 -8.09 -2.09
C SER A 248 14.29 -9.25 -2.70
N PRO A 249 14.44 -10.49 -2.20
CA PRO A 249 13.53 -11.59 -2.53
C PRO A 249 12.06 -11.30 -2.18
N ARG A 250 11.79 -10.53 -1.11
CA ARG A 250 10.43 -10.07 -0.78
C ARG A 250 9.85 -9.24 -1.92
N GLY A 251 10.67 -8.41 -2.56
CA GLY A 251 10.28 -7.65 -3.75
C GLY A 251 9.95 -8.53 -4.95
N THR A 252 10.54 -9.73 -5.08
CA THR A 252 10.17 -10.69 -6.15
C THR A 252 8.76 -11.24 -5.94
N ILE A 253 8.43 -11.58 -4.68
CA ILE A 253 7.10 -12.05 -4.29
C ILE A 253 6.08 -10.92 -4.46
N ALA A 254 6.41 -9.71 -4.00
CA ALA A 254 5.57 -8.53 -4.15
C ALA A 254 5.28 -8.22 -5.62
N LEU A 255 6.30 -8.25 -6.49
CA LEU A 255 6.15 -8.05 -7.94
C LEU A 255 5.17 -9.06 -8.53
N THR A 256 5.34 -10.35 -8.21
CA THR A 256 4.48 -11.42 -8.69
C THR A 256 3.03 -11.21 -8.28
N LYS A 257 2.77 -10.96 -7.00
CA LYS A 257 1.41 -10.75 -6.47
C LYS A 257 0.76 -9.51 -7.08
N LEU A 258 1.50 -8.41 -7.16
CA LEU A 258 0.99 -7.14 -7.69
C LEU A 258 0.70 -7.24 -9.20
N SER A 259 1.52 -7.97 -9.97
CA SER A 259 1.24 -8.23 -11.39
C SER A 259 -0.06 -9.02 -11.61
N LYS A 260 -0.38 -9.98 -10.73
CA LYS A 260 -1.69 -10.66 -10.79
C LYS A 260 -2.85 -9.70 -10.51
N ALA A 261 -2.69 -8.83 -9.53
CA ALA A 261 -3.70 -7.83 -9.20
C ALA A 261 -3.93 -6.83 -10.35
N PHE A 262 -2.86 -6.37 -11.02
CA PHE A 262 -3.02 -5.52 -12.21
C PHE A 262 -3.69 -6.25 -13.38
N ALA A 263 -3.32 -7.50 -13.64
CA ALA A 263 -3.99 -8.31 -14.65
C ALA A 263 -5.49 -8.46 -14.36
N PHE A 264 -5.86 -8.69 -13.09
CA PHE A 264 -7.25 -8.75 -12.66
C PHE A 264 -8.00 -7.43 -12.91
N LEU A 265 -7.40 -6.29 -12.55
CA LEU A 265 -7.98 -4.96 -12.75
C LEU A 265 -8.06 -4.54 -14.23
N ASP A 266 -7.39 -5.27 -15.12
CA ASP A 266 -7.52 -5.19 -16.58
C ASP A 266 -8.51 -6.22 -17.15
N ASP A 267 -9.33 -6.86 -16.31
CA ASP A 267 -10.24 -7.93 -16.66
C ASP A 267 -9.56 -9.12 -17.36
N ARG A 268 -8.34 -9.48 -16.91
CA ARG A 268 -7.60 -10.65 -17.40
C ARG A 268 -7.39 -11.68 -16.29
N ASP A 269 -7.37 -12.95 -16.70
CA ASP A 269 -7.09 -14.12 -15.88
C ASP A 269 -5.66 -14.66 -16.08
N TYR A 270 -4.84 -13.91 -16.82
CA TYR A 270 -3.42 -14.18 -17.01
C TYR A 270 -2.58 -12.89 -16.97
N VAL A 271 -1.35 -13.01 -16.46
CA VAL A 271 -0.38 -11.91 -16.39
C VAL A 271 0.36 -11.73 -17.71
N THR A 272 0.54 -10.48 -18.11
CA THR A 272 1.34 -10.08 -19.26
C THR A 272 2.61 -9.33 -18.83
N PRO A 273 3.62 -9.20 -19.70
CA PRO A 273 4.80 -8.40 -19.39
C PRO A 273 4.50 -6.92 -19.11
N LYS A 274 3.38 -6.38 -19.61
CA LYS A 274 2.94 -5.02 -19.30
C LYS A 274 2.61 -4.86 -17.81
N ASP A 275 1.86 -5.81 -17.25
CA ASP A 275 1.51 -5.83 -15.81
C ASP A 275 2.74 -5.92 -14.93
N VAL A 276 3.74 -6.70 -15.37
CA VAL A 276 5.02 -6.83 -14.66
C VAL A 276 5.77 -5.50 -14.67
N LYS A 277 5.82 -4.80 -15.80
CA LYS A 277 6.46 -3.48 -15.86
C LYS A 277 5.75 -2.46 -14.98
N GLU A 278 4.43 -2.38 -15.07
CA GLU A 278 3.62 -1.46 -14.27
C GLU A 278 3.81 -1.74 -12.76
N ALA A 279 3.72 -3.01 -12.35
CA ALA A 279 3.99 -3.42 -10.97
C ALA A 279 5.43 -3.10 -10.53
N PHE A 280 6.42 -3.34 -11.39
CA PHE A 280 7.82 -3.09 -11.08
C PHE A 280 8.10 -1.61 -10.79
N GLU A 281 7.47 -0.70 -11.54
CA GLU A 281 7.59 0.74 -11.31
C GLU A 281 7.00 1.19 -9.97
N LYS A 282 6.04 0.45 -9.40
CA LYS A 282 5.43 0.75 -8.09
C LYS A 282 6.17 0.11 -6.91
N ILE A 283 6.79 -1.07 -7.10
CA ILE A 283 7.41 -1.83 -6.00
C ILE A 283 8.91 -1.55 -5.82
N ALA A 284 9.61 -1.16 -6.87
CA ALA A 284 11.07 -1.03 -6.86
C ALA A 284 11.59 0.27 -6.23
N PRO A 285 10.96 1.46 -6.36
CA PRO A 285 11.56 2.73 -5.94
C PRO A 285 12.06 2.78 -4.50
N HIS A 286 11.28 2.26 -3.54
CA HIS A 286 11.62 2.24 -2.11
C HIS A 286 12.44 1.02 -1.69
N ARG A 287 12.69 0.07 -2.61
CA ARG A 287 13.45 -1.16 -2.36
C ARG A 287 14.86 -1.12 -2.96
N ILE A 288 15.26 0.00 -3.54
CA ILE A 288 16.60 0.19 -4.10
C ILE A 288 17.33 1.31 -3.39
N VAL A 289 18.64 1.14 -3.23
CA VAL A 289 19.53 2.19 -2.73
C VAL A 289 20.46 2.60 -3.85
N MET A 290 20.44 3.88 -4.20
CA MET A 290 21.24 4.42 -5.31
C MET A 290 22.73 4.40 -4.95
N SER A 291 23.59 4.19 -5.95
CA SER A 291 25.04 4.30 -5.80
C SER A 291 25.50 5.76 -5.91
N GLY A 292 26.70 6.08 -5.42
CA GLY A 292 27.26 7.43 -5.55
C GLY A 292 27.43 7.89 -7.01
N ARG A 293 27.60 6.95 -7.95
CA ARG A 293 27.64 7.23 -9.38
C ARG A 293 26.31 7.77 -9.90
N ALA A 294 25.19 7.21 -9.44
CA ALA A 294 23.87 7.71 -9.81
C ALA A 294 23.64 9.14 -9.31
N SER A 295 24.10 9.46 -8.10
CA SER A 295 24.05 10.83 -7.57
C SER A 295 24.89 11.80 -8.42
N GLY A 296 26.10 11.40 -8.83
CA GLY A 296 26.96 12.20 -9.72
C GLY A 296 26.35 12.46 -11.10
N GLU A 297 25.67 11.47 -11.66
CA GLU A 297 24.97 11.58 -12.95
C GLU A 297 23.53 12.13 -12.84
N ARG A 298 23.09 12.52 -11.63
CA ARG A 298 21.72 13.00 -11.32
C ARG A 298 20.61 12.04 -11.79
N ILE A 299 20.87 10.74 -11.72
CA ILE A 299 19.90 9.71 -12.10
C ILE A 299 19.02 9.41 -10.88
N SER A 300 17.72 9.66 -11.01
CA SER A 300 16.75 9.29 -9.97
C SER A 300 16.50 7.77 -9.95
N SER A 301 16.01 7.27 -8.82
CA SER A 301 15.57 5.87 -8.66
C SER A 301 14.56 5.47 -9.75
N GLN A 302 13.57 6.33 -10.01
CA GLN A 302 12.56 6.13 -11.07
C GLN A 302 13.20 6.02 -12.46
N MET A 303 14.19 6.86 -12.78
CA MET A 303 14.89 6.79 -14.07
C MET A 303 15.71 5.51 -14.20
N ALA A 304 16.41 5.08 -13.14
CA ALA A 304 17.16 3.83 -13.14
C ALA A 304 16.23 2.61 -13.35
N ILE A 305 15.08 2.59 -12.66
CA ILE A 305 14.05 1.55 -12.81
C ILE A 305 13.51 1.50 -14.23
N LYS A 306 13.18 2.65 -14.84
CA LYS A 306 12.72 2.72 -16.23
C LYS A 306 13.78 2.27 -17.23
N LYS A 307 15.06 2.62 -17.01
CA LYS A 307 16.17 2.12 -17.84
C LYS A 307 16.28 0.60 -17.77
N ILE A 308 16.16 0.02 -16.57
CA ILE A 308 16.20 -1.44 -16.37
C ILE A 308 14.98 -2.11 -17.03
N SER A 309 13.77 -1.59 -16.81
CA SER A 309 12.54 -2.18 -17.35
C SER A 309 12.51 -2.18 -18.89
N ASN A 310 13.11 -1.16 -19.52
CA ASN A 310 13.24 -1.06 -20.97
C ASN A 310 14.42 -1.87 -21.53
N GLY A 311 15.49 -2.06 -20.76
CA GLY A 311 16.65 -2.85 -21.19
C GLY A 311 16.43 -4.36 -21.19
N ILE A 312 15.54 -4.88 -20.34
CA ILE A 312 15.23 -6.32 -20.30
C ILE A 312 14.13 -6.65 -21.32
N LYS A 313 14.47 -7.45 -22.32
CA LYS A 313 13.54 -7.94 -23.34
C LYS A 313 12.40 -8.75 -22.71
N ALA A 314 11.17 -8.28 -22.92
CA ALA A 314 9.96 -8.98 -22.53
C ALA A 314 9.78 -10.29 -23.33
N PRO A 315 9.20 -11.35 -22.73
CA PRO A 315 8.90 -12.58 -23.45
C PRO A 315 7.85 -12.30 -24.54
N GLY A 316 8.02 -12.95 -25.70
CA GLY A 316 7.02 -12.91 -26.76
C GLY A 316 5.80 -13.75 -26.37
N ILE A 317 4.59 -13.24 -26.62
CA ILE A 317 3.36 -14.00 -26.37
C ILE A 317 3.29 -15.12 -27.42
N LYS A 318 3.76 -16.32 -27.07
CA LYS A 318 3.42 -17.51 -27.85
C LYS A 318 1.99 -17.89 -27.47
N LYS A 319 1.03 -17.67 -28.38
CA LYS A 319 -0.29 -18.32 -28.25
C LYS A 319 -0.03 -19.82 -28.11
N LYS A 320 -0.42 -20.43 -27.00
CA LYS A 320 -0.51 -21.90 -26.92
C LYS A 320 -1.44 -22.33 -28.06
N LYS A 321 -0.95 -23.24 -28.90
CA LYS A 321 -1.77 -23.96 -29.88
C LYS A 321 -2.69 -24.92 -29.17
#